data_AF-A0A4P9Y9U9-F1
#
_entry.id   AF-A0A4P9Y9U9-F1
#
_cell.length_a   1.000
_cell.length_b   1.000
_cell.length_c   1.000
_cell.angle_alpha   90.00
_cell.angle_beta   90.00
_cell.angle_gamma   90.00
#
_symmetry.space_group_name_H-M   'P 1'
#
loop_
_entity.id
_entity.type
_entity.pdbx_description
1 polymer ?
#
loop_
_entity_poly.entity_id
_entity_poly.type
_entity_poly.pdbx_seq_one_letter_code
_entity_poly.pdbx_strand_id
1 'polypeptide(L)'
;MTDGMLLRECLVDPELKKYSVIMLDEAHERTIATDVLFGLLKKTMEFSVYFFNSPIFTIPGRTFPVEILYTKEQEGDYLQSAIQTVLQIHFNEPPGDILVFLTGQEEIDTACEVLFDEMKNAGPEYPELIILPVYSALPSEIQSRIFDPAPPGSRKVVIATNIAETSITIDGIYYVVDPGF
;
A
#
# COMPACT_ATOMS: atom_id res chain seq x y z
N MET A 1 15.41 -2.02 9.55
CA MET A 1 16.36 -3.04 9.03
C MET A 1 15.52 -3.99 8.20
N THR A 2 15.91 -4.30 6.96
CA THR A 2 15.14 -5.27 6.15
C THR A 2 15.48 -6.71 6.58
N ASP A 3 14.58 -7.64 6.31
CA ASP A 3 14.80 -9.08 6.49
C ASP A 3 16.10 -9.56 5.82
N GLY A 4 16.41 -9.10 4.62
CA GLY A 4 17.65 -9.43 3.91
C GLY A 4 18.92 -8.90 4.59
N MET A 5 18.86 -7.74 5.26
CA MET A 5 19.99 -7.24 6.05
C MET A 5 20.21 -8.09 7.30
N LEU A 6 19.13 -8.45 7.99
CA LEU A 6 19.21 -9.32 9.16
C LEU A 6 19.76 -10.70 8.78
N LEU A 7 19.33 -11.26 7.64
CA LEU A 7 19.86 -12.52 7.11
C LEU A 7 21.37 -12.45 6.86
N ARG A 8 21.88 -11.34 6.33
CA ARG A 8 23.33 -11.14 6.16
C ARG A 8 24.05 -11.08 7.50
N GLU A 9 23.46 -10.47 8.52
CA GLU A 9 24.04 -10.47 9.86
C GLU A 9 24.10 -11.90 10.45
N CYS A 10 23.07 -12.73 10.24
CA CYS A 10 23.09 -14.15 10.65
C CYS A 10 24.26 -14.94 10.03
N LEU A 11 24.71 -14.58 8.82
CA LEU A 11 25.86 -15.23 8.19
C LEU A 11 27.19 -14.88 8.86
N VAL A 12 27.26 -13.71 9.51
CA VAL A 12 28.46 -13.21 10.20
C VAL A 12 28.45 -13.61 11.68
N ASP A 13 27.31 -13.47 12.35
CA ASP A 13 27.06 -13.89 13.74
C ASP A 13 25.81 -14.78 13.80
N PRO A 14 25.97 -16.11 13.68
CA PRO A 14 24.84 -17.05 13.73
C PRO A 14 24.08 -17.05 15.05
N GLU A 15 24.70 -16.58 16.14
CA GLU A 15 24.07 -16.51 17.47
C GLU A 15 23.38 -15.15 17.71
N LEU A 16 23.51 -14.21 16.76
CA LEU A 16 22.89 -12.87 16.80
C LEU A 16 23.04 -12.17 18.15
N LYS A 17 24.23 -12.27 18.78
CA LYS A 17 24.50 -11.85 20.17
C LYS A 17 24.26 -10.36 20.41
N LYS A 18 24.25 -9.58 19.34
CA LYS A 18 23.97 -8.14 19.36
C LYS A 18 22.51 -7.84 19.74
N TYR A 19 21.59 -8.78 19.54
CA TYR A 19 20.16 -8.61 19.76
C TYR A 19 19.70 -9.43 20.97
N SER A 20 18.96 -8.79 21.88
CA SER A 20 18.28 -9.49 22.97
C SER A 20 16.88 -9.98 22.54
N VAL A 21 16.25 -9.29 21.59
CA VAL A 21 14.93 -9.59 21.04
C VAL A 21 14.94 -9.26 19.55
N ILE A 22 14.33 -10.13 18.75
CA ILE A 22 14.12 -9.92 17.32
C ILE A 22 12.63 -10.05 17.04
N MET A 23 12.07 -9.06 16.33
CA MET A 23 10.71 -9.08 15.83
C MET A 23 10.78 -9.20 14.31
N LEU A 24 10.22 -10.28 13.77
CA LEU A 24 10.05 -10.47 12.34
C LEU A 24 8.63 -10.03 12.00
N ASP A 25 8.53 -8.90 11.31
CA ASP A 25 7.26 -8.31 10.89
C ASP A 25 6.86 -8.79 9.50
N GLU A 26 5.61 -8.55 9.09
CA GLU A 26 5.08 -8.86 7.75
C GLU A 26 5.28 -10.31 7.29
N ALA A 27 5.31 -11.25 8.24
CA ALA A 27 5.53 -12.67 7.94
C ALA A 27 4.48 -13.31 7.01
N HIS A 28 3.35 -12.65 6.81
CA HIS A 28 2.30 -13.06 5.91
C HIS A 28 2.68 -12.92 4.43
N GLU A 29 3.66 -12.05 4.09
CA GLU A 29 4.17 -11.87 2.72
C GLU A 29 5.06 -13.03 2.25
N ARG A 30 5.52 -13.89 3.17
CA ARG A 30 6.27 -15.13 2.87
C ARG A 30 7.48 -14.90 1.95
N THR A 31 8.23 -13.82 2.17
CA THR A 31 9.45 -13.55 1.41
C THR A 31 10.49 -14.66 1.63
N ILE A 32 11.36 -14.92 0.64
CA ILE A 32 12.42 -15.94 0.74
C ILE A 32 13.33 -15.66 1.95
N ALA A 33 13.70 -14.39 2.15
CA ALA A 33 14.57 -14.01 3.25
C ALA A 33 13.89 -14.27 4.62
N THR A 34 12.60 -13.93 4.74
CA THR A 34 11.82 -14.20 5.95
C THR A 34 11.61 -15.69 6.21
N ASP A 35 11.29 -16.49 5.19
CA ASP A 35 11.17 -17.95 5.30
C ASP A 35 12.52 -18.61 5.65
N VAL A 36 13.65 -18.11 5.11
CA VAL A 36 14.99 -18.57 5.49
C VAL A 36 15.35 -18.13 6.90
N LEU A 37 15.01 -16.91 7.32
CA LEU A 37 15.21 -16.44 8.68
C LEU A 37 14.43 -17.29 9.66
N PHE A 38 13.17 -17.62 9.36
CA PHE A 38 12.43 -18.62 10.10
C PHE A 38 13.22 -19.93 10.11
N GLY A 39 13.57 -20.49 8.95
CA GLY A 39 14.31 -21.75 8.82
C GLY A 39 15.60 -21.83 9.66
N LEU A 40 16.38 -20.75 9.68
CA LEU A 40 17.60 -20.61 10.48
C LEU A 40 17.29 -20.52 11.98
N LEU A 41 16.19 -19.87 12.33
CA LEU A 41 15.69 -19.80 13.70
C LEU A 41 14.96 -21.10 14.12
N LYS A 42 14.50 -21.97 13.17
CA LYS A 42 13.88 -23.29 13.43
C LYS A 42 13.42 -24.15 12.22
N LYS A 43 13.22 -25.46 12.44
CA LYS A 43 12.75 -26.47 11.44
C LYS A 43 11.22 -26.73 11.44
N THR A 44 10.56 -26.36 10.34
CA THR A 44 9.26 -26.70 9.67
C THR A 44 7.91 -27.00 10.41
N MET A 45 6.83 -26.39 9.85
CA MET A 45 5.32 -26.52 9.95
C MET A 45 4.51 -25.66 10.94
N GLU A 46 3.41 -25.05 10.43
CA GLU A 46 2.38 -24.13 11.02
C GLU A 46 2.87 -23.09 12.04
N PHE A 47 2.76 -21.79 11.78
CA PHE A 47 3.43 -20.71 12.54
C PHE A 47 3.42 -20.83 14.09
N SER A 48 2.29 -21.17 14.72
CA SER A 48 2.24 -21.40 16.18
C SER A 48 2.88 -22.73 16.59
N VAL A 49 2.60 -23.82 15.87
CA VAL A 49 3.20 -25.16 16.04
C VAL A 49 4.72 -25.10 15.83
N TYR A 50 5.14 -24.38 14.81
CA TYR A 50 6.51 -24.05 14.41
C TYR A 50 7.29 -23.42 15.55
N PHE A 51 6.65 -22.50 16.28
CA PHE A 51 7.21 -21.85 17.45
C PHE A 51 6.81 -22.53 18.77
N PHE A 52 6.78 -23.88 18.84
CA PHE A 52 6.51 -24.63 20.08
C PHE A 52 5.14 -24.33 20.73
N ASN A 53 4.09 -24.20 19.91
CA ASN A 53 2.76 -23.76 20.37
C ASN A 53 2.82 -22.40 21.08
N SER A 54 3.60 -21.46 20.53
CA SER A 54 3.69 -20.09 21.04
C SER A 54 2.29 -19.47 21.18
N PRO A 55 2.06 -18.66 22.23
CA PRO A 55 0.80 -17.94 22.41
C PRO A 55 0.49 -17.06 21.19
N ILE A 56 -0.75 -17.17 20.70
CA ILE A 56 -1.26 -16.30 19.64
C ILE A 56 -2.01 -15.15 20.30
N PHE A 57 -1.59 -13.92 20.00
CA PHE A 57 -2.30 -12.72 20.39
C PHE A 57 -3.01 -12.16 19.15
N THR A 58 -4.33 -12.03 19.22
CA THR A 58 -5.13 -11.44 18.13
C THR A 58 -5.58 -10.05 18.56
N ILE A 59 -5.15 -9.04 17.81
CA ILE A 59 -5.66 -7.68 17.99
C ILE A 59 -6.97 -7.58 17.20
N PRO A 60 -8.11 -7.25 17.83
CA PRO A 60 -9.37 -7.11 17.11
C PRO A 60 -9.23 -5.93 16.13
N GLY A 61 -9.38 -6.21 14.84
CA GLY A 61 -9.40 -5.19 13.80
C GLY A 61 -10.54 -4.21 14.00
N ARG A 62 -10.31 -2.94 13.67
CA ARG A 62 -11.35 -1.91 13.60
C ARG A 62 -11.60 -1.59 12.12
N THR A 63 -12.25 -2.50 11.42
CA THR A 63 -12.71 -2.24 10.05
C THR A 63 -14.12 -1.66 10.09
N PHE A 64 -14.34 -0.63 9.30
CA PHE A 64 -15.68 -0.12 9.02
C PHE A 64 -16.26 -0.90 7.83
N PRO A 65 -17.59 -1.06 7.73
CA PRO A 65 -18.19 -1.69 6.56
C PRO A 65 -17.84 -0.86 5.31
N VAL A 66 -17.27 -1.52 4.30
CA VAL A 66 -16.94 -0.93 3.00
C VAL A 66 -17.91 -1.47 1.96
N GLU A 67 -18.52 -0.59 1.18
CA GLU A 67 -19.34 -0.98 0.02
C GLU A 67 -18.43 -1.35 -1.14
N ILE A 68 -18.70 -2.50 -1.77
CA ILE A 68 -17.89 -3.00 -2.88
C ILE A 68 -18.69 -2.87 -4.18
N LEU A 69 -18.10 -2.16 -5.14
CA LEU A 69 -18.65 -1.94 -6.47
C LEU A 69 -17.79 -2.68 -7.49
N TYR A 70 -18.44 -3.37 -8.43
CA TYR A 70 -17.77 -4.10 -9.50
C TYR A 70 -18.16 -3.53 -10.86
N THR A 71 -17.23 -3.59 -11.83
CA THR A 71 -17.57 -3.34 -13.23
C THR A 71 -18.56 -4.39 -13.71
N LYS A 72 -19.46 -4.00 -14.62
CA LYS A 72 -20.46 -4.93 -15.18
C LYS A 72 -19.84 -5.94 -16.14
N GLU A 73 -18.81 -5.50 -16.84
CA GLU A 73 -18.09 -6.27 -17.86
C GLU A 73 -16.57 -6.10 -17.64
N GLN A 74 -15.78 -6.93 -18.29
CA GLN A 74 -14.32 -6.82 -18.26
C GLN A 74 -13.88 -5.61 -19.07
N GLU A 75 -13.09 -4.75 -18.44
CA GLU A 75 -12.50 -3.59 -19.10
C GLU A 75 -11.20 -3.99 -19.82
N GLY A 76 -11.08 -3.59 -21.08
CA GLY A 76 -9.88 -3.87 -21.88
C GLY A 76 -8.68 -2.99 -21.52
N ASP A 77 -8.95 -1.76 -21.06
CA ASP A 77 -7.95 -0.80 -20.56
C ASP A 77 -8.28 -0.44 -19.12
N TYR A 78 -7.67 -1.18 -18.18
CA TYR A 78 -7.90 -0.94 -16.75
C TYR A 78 -7.30 0.38 -16.27
N LEU A 79 -6.23 0.86 -16.90
CA LEU A 79 -5.57 2.11 -16.51
C LEU A 79 -6.53 3.27 -16.78
N GLN A 80 -7.08 3.32 -18.00
CA GLN A 80 -8.06 4.34 -18.36
C GLN A 80 -9.32 4.24 -17.50
N SER A 81 -9.80 3.03 -17.23
CA SER A 81 -10.98 2.79 -16.39
C SER A 81 -10.76 3.23 -14.94
N ALA A 82 -9.59 2.97 -14.37
CA ALA A 82 -9.21 3.42 -13.04
C ALA A 82 -9.16 4.95 -12.96
N ILE A 83 -8.53 5.61 -13.93
CA ILE A 83 -8.47 7.08 -14.01
C ILE A 83 -9.88 7.69 -14.10
N GLN A 84 -10.75 7.13 -14.94
CA GLN A 84 -12.14 7.59 -15.04
C GLN A 84 -12.91 7.41 -13.73
N THR A 85 -12.70 6.29 -13.05
CA THR A 85 -13.31 6.01 -11.74
C THR A 85 -12.86 7.02 -10.69
N VAL A 86 -11.57 7.37 -10.66
CA VAL A 86 -11.02 8.42 -9.78
C VAL A 86 -11.70 9.75 -10.03
N LEU A 87 -11.84 10.16 -11.29
CA LEU A 87 -12.49 11.42 -11.65
C LEU A 87 -13.97 11.41 -11.28
N GLN A 88 -14.67 10.29 -11.54
CA GLN A 88 -16.07 10.13 -11.16
C GLN A 88 -16.26 10.29 -9.64
N ILE A 89 -15.39 9.64 -8.85
CA ILE A 89 -15.40 9.74 -7.39
C ILE A 89 -15.11 11.20 -6.98
N HIS A 90 -14.09 11.83 -7.55
CA HIS A 90 -13.73 13.22 -7.23
C HIS A 90 -14.88 14.20 -7.46
N PHE A 91 -15.61 14.05 -8.56
CA PHE A 91 -16.66 14.99 -8.94
C PHE A 91 -18.02 14.74 -8.26
N ASN A 92 -18.36 13.48 -7.96
CA ASN A 92 -19.73 13.13 -7.55
C ASN A 92 -19.85 12.65 -6.10
N GLU A 93 -18.76 12.15 -5.51
CA GLU A 93 -18.79 11.55 -4.18
C GLU A 93 -18.42 12.55 -3.07
N PRO A 94 -18.94 12.38 -1.84
CA PRO A 94 -18.61 13.24 -0.70
C PRO A 94 -17.11 13.20 -0.32
N PRO A 95 -16.65 14.08 0.59
CA PRO A 95 -15.25 14.16 0.99
C PRO A 95 -14.67 12.83 1.49
N GLY A 96 -13.45 12.55 1.06
CA GLY A 96 -12.67 11.37 1.42
C GLY A 96 -11.55 11.17 0.40
N ASP A 97 -10.37 10.78 0.88
CA ASP A 97 -9.21 10.59 0.00
C ASP A 97 -9.32 9.27 -0.77
N ILE A 98 -8.65 9.22 -1.92
CA ILE A 98 -8.73 8.11 -2.86
C ILE A 98 -7.38 7.38 -2.85
N LEU A 99 -7.42 6.05 -2.73
CA LEU A 99 -6.29 5.17 -2.97
C LEU A 99 -6.51 4.38 -4.26
N VAL A 100 -5.54 4.43 -5.17
CA VAL A 100 -5.60 3.72 -6.46
C VAL A 100 -4.44 2.75 -6.52
N PHE A 101 -4.72 1.50 -6.87
CA PHE A 101 -3.69 0.49 -7.11
C PHE A 101 -3.36 0.41 -8.60
N LEU A 102 -2.07 0.51 -8.94
CA LEU A 102 -1.52 0.31 -10.28
C LEU A 102 -0.26 -0.55 -10.22
N THR A 103 0.13 -1.15 -11.34
CA THR A 103 1.13 -2.25 -11.31
C THR A 103 2.57 -1.76 -11.22
N GLY A 104 2.87 -0.56 -11.70
CA GLY A 104 4.24 -0.08 -11.80
C GLY A 104 4.40 1.40 -12.04
N GLN A 105 5.65 1.86 -12.01
CA GLN A 105 6.02 3.27 -12.13
C GLN A 105 5.48 3.93 -13.41
N GLU A 106 5.64 3.29 -14.57
CA GLU A 106 5.23 3.88 -15.86
C GLU A 106 3.72 4.18 -15.90
N GLU A 107 2.90 3.26 -15.37
CA GLU A 107 1.45 3.44 -15.27
C GLU A 107 1.10 4.53 -14.27
N ILE A 108 1.77 4.57 -13.13
CA ILE A 108 1.57 5.59 -12.09
C ILE A 108 1.89 6.98 -12.64
N ASP A 109 3.04 7.13 -13.29
CA ASP A 109 3.46 8.42 -13.86
C ASP A 109 2.47 8.85 -14.96
N THR A 110 2.04 7.92 -15.83
CA THR A 110 1.02 8.19 -16.86
C THR A 110 -0.33 8.61 -16.23
N ALA A 111 -0.80 7.90 -15.22
CA ALA A 111 -2.05 8.24 -14.52
C ALA A 111 -1.97 9.61 -13.84
N CYS A 112 -0.82 9.95 -13.26
CA CYS A 112 -0.59 11.26 -12.65
C CYS A 112 -0.70 12.38 -13.69
N GLU A 113 -0.07 12.22 -14.85
CA GLU A 113 -0.13 13.20 -15.94
C GLU A 113 -1.56 13.41 -16.46
N VAL A 114 -2.28 12.31 -16.73
CA VAL A 114 -3.65 12.36 -17.25
C VAL A 114 -4.58 13.02 -16.22
N LEU A 115 -4.53 12.62 -14.95
CA LEU A 115 -5.34 13.23 -13.89
C LEU A 115 -5.03 14.72 -13.72
N PHE A 116 -3.76 15.11 -13.83
CA PHE A 116 -3.36 16.51 -13.72
C PHE A 116 -3.91 17.36 -14.87
N ASP A 117 -3.87 16.84 -16.11
CA ASP A 117 -4.40 17.56 -17.26
C ASP A 117 -5.93 17.62 -17.27
N GLU A 118 -6.62 16.55 -16.86
CA GLU A 118 -8.07 16.56 -16.66
C GLU A 118 -8.49 17.59 -15.61
N MET A 119 -7.76 17.69 -14.49
CA MET A 119 -8.03 18.67 -13.44
C MET A 119 -7.72 20.12 -13.84
N LYS A 120 -6.78 20.37 -14.76
CA LYS A 120 -6.59 21.71 -15.35
C LYS A 120 -7.76 22.14 -16.23
N ASN A 121 -8.35 21.18 -16.94
CA ASN A 121 -9.48 21.41 -17.82
C ASN A 121 -10.81 21.46 -17.03
N ALA A 122 -10.82 20.92 -15.82
CA ALA A 122 -11.93 21.03 -14.89
C ALA A 122 -12.17 22.51 -14.50
N GLY A 123 -13.44 22.89 -14.41
CA GLY A 123 -13.82 24.24 -14.00
C GLY A 123 -13.50 24.51 -12.52
N PRO A 124 -13.51 25.80 -12.09
CA PRO A 124 -13.24 26.19 -10.70
C PRO A 124 -14.34 25.77 -9.71
N GLU A 125 -15.35 25.03 -10.18
CA GLU A 125 -16.46 24.52 -9.37
C GLU A 125 -16.06 23.27 -8.56
N TYR A 126 -14.97 22.59 -8.92
CA TYR A 126 -14.51 21.38 -8.25
C TYR A 126 -13.37 21.66 -7.27
N PRO A 127 -13.30 20.91 -6.15
CA PRO A 127 -12.15 20.91 -5.25
C PRO A 127 -10.83 20.63 -5.97
N GLU A 128 -9.74 21.20 -5.46
CA GLU A 128 -8.39 20.84 -5.91
C GLU A 128 -8.13 19.34 -5.64
N LEU A 129 -7.55 18.64 -6.62
CA LEU A 129 -7.13 17.25 -6.49
C LEU A 129 -5.60 17.18 -6.37
N ILE A 130 -5.12 16.72 -5.22
CA ILE A 130 -3.69 16.54 -4.93
C ILE A 130 -3.29 15.13 -5.32
N ILE A 131 -2.49 15.02 -6.38
CA ILE A 131 -2.07 13.73 -6.94
C ILE A 131 -0.69 13.36 -6.40
N LEU A 132 -0.57 12.20 -5.76
CA LEU A 132 0.67 11.73 -5.14
C LEU A 132 1.01 10.28 -5.58
N PRO A 133 2.13 10.07 -6.30
CA PRO A 133 2.59 8.73 -6.66
C PRO A 133 3.35 8.05 -5.51
N VAL A 134 3.23 6.73 -5.40
CA VAL A 134 3.98 5.91 -4.44
C VAL A 134 4.42 4.59 -5.06
N TYR A 135 5.73 4.37 -5.12
CA TYR A 135 6.35 3.13 -5.55
C TYR A 135 7.72 2.96 -4.90
N SER A 136 8.25 1.74 -4.87
CA SER A 136 9.43 1.37 -4.07
C SER A 136 10.71 2.18 -4.36
N ALA A 137 10.87 2.70 -5.58
CA ALA A 137 12.04 3.50 -5.99
C ALA A 137 11.95 4.99 -5.59
N LEU A 138 10.80 5.45 -5.08
CA LEU A 138 10.57 6.86 -4.78
C LEU A 138 11.40 7.31 -3.56
N PRO A 139 12.04 8.50 -3.58
CA PRO A 139 12.75 9.04 -2.42
C PRO A 139 11.86 9.17 -1.17
N SER A 140 12.43 8.94 0.01
CA SER A 140 11.68 8.96 1.27
C SER A 140 11.01 10.31 1.57
N GLU A 141 11.60 11.43 1.15
CA GLU A 141 10.98 12.76 1.34
C GLU A 141 9.71 12.93 0.50
N ILE A 142 9.63 12.30 -0.67
CA ILE A 142 8.43 12.36 -1.51
C ILE A 142 7.39 11.37 -0.99
N GLN A 143 7.81 10.16 -0.57
CA GLN A 143 6.91 9.19 0.05
C GLN A 143 6.25 9.77 1.30
N SER A 144 6.95 10.55 2.13
CA SER A 144 6.35 11.11 3.35
C SER A 144 5.18 12.05 3.09
N ARG A 145 5.09 12.66 1.91
CA ARG A 145 3.99 13.59 1.56
C ARG A 145 2.63 12.92 1.52
N ILE A 146 2.57 11.60 1.34
CA ILE A 146 1.28 10.88 1.30
C ILE A 146 0.60 10.85 2.66
N PHE A 147 1.36 11.02 3.75
CA PHE A 147 0.84 11.07 5.12
C PHE A 147 0.33 12.45 5.50
N ASP A 148 0.66 13.49 4.72
CA ASP A 148 0.14 14.83 4.98
C ASP A 148 -1.38 14.85 4.70
N PRO A 149 -2.17 15.47 5.60
CA PRO A 149 -3.60 15.62 5.37
C PRO A 149 -3.87 16.57 4.21
N ALA A 150 -4.90 16.27 3.41
CA ALA A 150 -5.36 17.18 2.38
C ALA A 150 -5.83 18.51 3.02
N PRO A 151 -5.42 19.67 2.48
CA PRO A 151 -5.96 20.97 2.88
C PRO A 151 -7.50 21.01 2.86
N PRO A 152 -8.14 21.86 3.69
CA PRO A 152 -9.60 21.99 3.67
C PRO A 152 -10.10 22.44 2.29
N GLY A 153 -11.05 21.69 1.74
CA GLY A 153 -11.61 21.98 0.41
C GLY A 153 -10.81 21.40 -0.75
N SER A 154 -9.85 20.50 -0.50
CA SER A 154 -9.21 19.67 -1.51
C SER A 154 -9.42 18.18 -1.21
N ARG A 155 -9.05 17.35 -2.17
CA ARG A 155 -9.02 15.89 -2.06
C ARG A 155 -7.64 15.39 -2.43
N LYS A 156 -7.13 14.38 -1.73
CA LYS A 156 -5.89 13.69 -2.10
C LYS A 156 -6.21 12.39 -2.83
N VAL A 157 -5.50 12.14 -3.92
CA VAL A 157 -5.45 10.83 -4.58
C VAL A 157 -4.03 10.30 -4.49
N VAL A 158 -3.89 9.13 -3.87
CA VAL A 158 -2.63 8.39 -3.79
C VAL A 158 -2.68 7.27 -4.82
N ILE A 159 -1.71 7.26 -5.73
CA ILE A 159 -1.59 6.23 -6.76
C ILE A 159 -0.39 5.37 -6.39
N ALA A 160 -0.65 4.14 -5.98
CA ALA A 160 0.33 3.27 -5.36
C ALA A 160 0.43 1.92 -6.06
N THR A 161 1.60 1.29 -5.95
CA THR A 161 1.70 -0.16 -6.15
C THR A 161 1.17 -0.89 -4.91
N ASN A 162 1.26 -2.23 -4.93
CA ASN A 162 0.98 -3.09 -3.77
C ASN A 162 1.75 -2.75 -2.47
N ILE A 163 2.70 -1.80 -2.49
CA ILE A 163 3.32 -1.26 -1.27
C ILE A 163 2.27 -0.66 -0.31
N ALA A 164 1.15 -0.15 -0.82
CA ALA A 164 0.07 0.38 0.00
C ALA A 164 -0.90 -0.71 0.52
N GLU A 165 -0.76 -1.97 0.09
CA GLU A 165 -1.64 -3.07 0.52
C GLU A 165 -1.35 -3.49 1.97
N THR A 166 -0.07 -3.61 2.31
CA THR A 166 0.39 -4.20 3.57
C THR A 166 1.29 -3.25 4.34
N SER A 167 2.18 -2.54 3.65
CA SER A 167 3.30 -1.85 4.29
C SER A 167 2.97 -0.43 4.77
N ILE A 168 1.83 0.14 4.35
CA ILE A 168 1.51 1.54 4.58
C ILE A 168 0.02 1.70 4.89
N THR A 169 -0.29 2.46 5.96
CA THR A 169 -1.65 2.96 6.21
C THR A 169 -1.66 4.47 6.01
N ILE A 170 -2.54 4.95 5.13
CA ILE A 170 -2.70 6.38 4.83
C ILE A 170 -3.99 6.86 5.49
N ASP A 171 -3.87 7.80 6.42
CA ASP A 171 -5.02 8.40 7.06
C ASP A 171 -5.85 9.21 6.04
N GLY A 172 -7.18 9.11 6.16
CA GLY A 172 -8.12 9.86 5.32
C GLY A 172 -8.63 9.11 4.09
N ILE A 173 -8.07 7.95 3.76
CA ILE A 173 -8.58 7.11 2.66
C ILE A 173 -10.00 6.65 2.97
N TYR A 174 -10.91 6.95 2.06
CA TYR A 174 -12.32 6.55 2.13
C TYR A 174 -12.75 5.79 0.87
N TYR A 175 -12.08 6.06 -0.26
CA TYR A 175 -12.36 5.42 -1.54
C TYR A 175 -11.13 4.62 -1.99
N VAL A 176 -11.37 3.42 -2.51
CA VAL A 176 -10.33 2.56 -3.07
C VAL A 176 -10.72 2.17 -4.48
N VAL A 177 -9.79 2.32 -5.42
CA VAL A 177 -9.91 1.88 -6.81
C VAL A 177 -8.87 0.78 -7.04
N ASP A 178 -9.35 -0.44 -7.24
CA ASP A 178 -8.53 -1.62 -7.45
C ASP A 178 -8.87 -2.27 -8.80
N PRO A 179 -7.96 -2.22 -9.79
CA PRO A 179 -8.14 -2.89 -11.07
C PRO A 179 -7.83 -4.41 -11.00
N GLY A 180 -7.24 -4.91 -9.92
CA GLY A 180 -7.03 -6.33 -9.64
C GLY A 180 -5.79 -6.97 -10.30
N PHE A 181 -4.72 -6.20 -10.51
CA PHE A 181 -3.48 -6.64 -11.19
C PHE A 181 -2.24 -6.54 -10.29
#